data_AF-A0A0A1U7Q1-F1
#
_entry.id   AF-A0A0A1U7Q1-F1
#
_cell.length_a   1.000
_cell.length_b   1.000
_cell.length_c   1.000
_cell.angle_alpha   90.00
_cell.angle_beta   90.00
_cell.angle_gamma   90.00
#
_symmetry.space_group_name_H-M   'P 1'
#
loop_
_entity.id
_entity.type
_entity.pdbx_description
1 polymer ?
#
loop_
_entity_poly.entity_id
_entity_poly.type
_entity_poly.pdbx_seq_one_letter_code
_entity_poly.pdbx_strand_id
1 'polypeptide(L)'
;MILKPANAVNVVAATKLDQMETSVFTRQMYLQLYFQSFLMLRKSLVNEFLLKDLKKKGVDMVYLGAQKERILCSTQEIHFEGEIAVQKDSDCKFMIGNDRASLLKIQFTTQNDEEKFELNVEPSIPVSIKKGRAVEFTVTIHPLCTLEKTVDITCSVLNINKGKISEIKIPVKFASEMSTALDPDELKKERKLGEGSFGIVYKGTYRGNVVAIKEMKEM
;
A
#
# COMPACT_ATOMS: atom_id res chain seq x y z
N MET A 1 -23.00 3.87 -0.28
CA MET A 1 -21.97 3.25 0.57
C MET A 1 -21.94 1.75 0.27
N ILE A 2 -21.19 1.35 -0.76
CA ILE A 2 -21.09 -0.04 -1.20
C ILE A 2 -20.00 -0.69 -0.35
N LEU A 3 -20.41 -1.48 0.64
CA LEU A 3 -19.48 -2.31 1.41
C LEU A 3 -18.88 -3.36 0.46
N LYS A 4 -17.55 -3.30 0.27
CA LYS A 4 -16.76 -4.35 -0.40
C LYS A 4 -17.01 -5.71 0.31
N PRO A 5 -17.02 -6.86 -0.39
CA PRO A 5 -17.48 -8.15 0.15
C PRO A 5 -16.54 -8.81 1.18
N ALA A 6 -15.46 -8.15 1.62
CA ALA A 6 -14.52 -8.71 2.59
C ALA A 6 -15.02 -8.66 4.05
N ASN A 7 -15.99 -7.79 4.36
CA ASN A 7 -16.50 -7.64 5.73
C ASN A 7 -17.71 -8.52 6.06
N ALA A 8 -18.41 -9.05 5.06
CA ALA A 8 -19.64 -9.83 5.29
C ALA A 8 -19.35 -11.21 5.90
N VAL A 9 -18.21 -11.83 5.57
CA VAL A 9 -17.82 -13.15 6.12
C VAL A 9 -17.32 -13.04 7.57
N ASN A 10 -16.67 -11.93 7.92
CA ASN A 10 -16.07 -11.73 9.24
C ASN A 10 -17.09 -11.42 10.34
N VAL A 11 -18.17 -10.67 10.02
CA VAL A 11 -19.18 -10.29 11.02
C VAL A 11 -20.13 -11.44 11.35
N VAL A 12 -20.44 -12.30 10.37
CA VAL A 12 -21.41 -13.40 10.53
C VAL A 12 -20.83 -14.58 11.34
N ALA A 13 -19.51 -14.76 11.35
CA ALA A 13 -18.86 -15.84 12.11
C ALA A 13 -18.69 -15.49 13.61
N ALA A 14 -18.36 -14.23 13.92
CA ALA A 14 -18.19 -13.78 15.31
C ALA A 14 -19.52 -13.82 16.10
N THR A 15 -20.64 -13.50 15.46
CA THR A 15 -21.98 -13.53 16.08
C THR A 15 -22.46 -14.95 16.44
N LYS A 16 -21.95 -16.00 15.77
CA LYS A 16 -22.29 -17.41 16.10
C LYS A 16 -21.55 -17.96 17.31
N LEU A 17 -20.39 -17.40 17.68
CA LEU A 17 -19.60 -17.84 18.84
C LEU A 17 -20.21 -17.39 20.18
N ASP A 18 -20.85 -16.21 20.22
CA ASP A 18 -21.51 -15.69 21.42
C ASP A 18 -22.83 -16.39 21.75
N GLN A 19 -23.54 -16.92 20.74
CA GLN A 19 -24.83 -17.59 20.92
C GLN A 19 -24.73 -19.08 21.24
N MET A 20 -23.52 -19.64 21.35
CA MET A 20 -23.31 -21.06 21.68
C MET A 20 -22.95 -21.24 23.16
N GLU A 21 -23.87 -21.77 23.97
CA GLU A 21 -23.60 -22.39 25.28
C GLU A 21 -22.78 -23.69 25.09
N THR A 22 -21.53 -23.55 24.67
CA THR A 22 -20.61 -24.65 24.43
C THR A 22 -19.52 -24.64 25.49
N SER A 23 -19.06 -25.83 25.89
CA SER A 23 -18.01 -25.95 26.89
C SER A 23 -16.77 -25.14 26.50
N VAL A 24 -16.03 -24.66 27.50
CA VAL A 24 -14.77 -23.90 27.31
C VAL A 24 -13.82 -24.63 26.36
N PHE A 25 -13.78 -25.97 26.45
CA PHE A 25 -12.97 -26.83 25.59
C PHE A 25 -13.38 -26.73 24.11
N THR A 26 -14.68 -26.77 23.83
CA THR A 26 -15.22 -26.66 22.47
C THR A 26 -14.93 -25.29 21.86
N ARG A 27 -15.12 -24.19 22.62
CA ARG A 27 -14.76 -22.83 22.17
C ARG A 27 -13.27 -22.71 21.85
N GLN A 28 -12.41 -23.28 22.70
CA GLN A 28 -10.96 -23.24 22.50
C GLN A 28 -10.52 -24.04 21.26
N MET A 29 -11.14 -25.20 21.02
CA MET A 29 -10.91 -25.99 19.82
C MET A 29 -11.32 -25.23 18.54
N TYR A 30 -12.48 -24.58 18.53
CA TYR A 30 -12.94 -23.78 17.38
C TYR A 30 -12.03 -22.57 17.11
N LEU A 31 -11.62 -21.85 18.16
CA LEU A 31 -10.64 -20.76 18.06
C LEU A 31 -9.31 -21.25 17.45
N GLN A 32 -8.85 -22.43 17.85
CA GLN A 32 -7.60 -23.00 17.34
C GLN A 32 -7.72 -23.42 15.87
N LEU A 33 -8.83 -24.03 15.46
CA LEU A 33 -9.10 -24.36 14.05
C LEU A 33 -9.20 -23.10 13.19
N TYR A 34 -9.90 -22.06 13.67
CA TYR A 34 -9.99 -20.77 13.00
C TYR A 34 -8.62 -20.10 12.86
N PHE A 35 -7.79 -20.13 13.91
CA PHE A 35 -6.44 -19.58 13.85
C PHE A 35 -5.56 -20.35 12.86
N GLN A 36 -5.66 -21.68 12.81
CA GLN A 36 -4.93 -22.51 11.85
C GLN A 36 -5.36 -22.25 10.40
N SER A 37 -6.67 -22.13 10.13
CA SER A 37 -7.16 -21.81 8.79
C SER A 37 -6.73 -20.41 8.36
N PHE A 38 -6.79 -19.42 9.26
CA PHE A 38 -6.26 -18.07 9.02
C PHE A 38 -4.76 -18.08 8.70
N LEU A 39 -3.96 -18.87 9.42
CA LEU A 39 -2.52 -19.01 9.14
C LEU A 39 -2.23 -19.69 7.80
N MET A 40 -3.05 -20.67 7.39
CA MET A 40 -2.91 -21.32 6.07
C MET A 40 -3.25 -20.35 4.94
N LEU A 41 -4.36 -19.62 5.07
CA LEU A 41 -4.75 -18.59 4.11
C LEU A 41 -3.66 -17.52 4.00
N ARG A 42 -3.11 -17.08 5.14
CA ARG A 42 -1.99 -16.13 5.17
C ARG A 42 -0.73 -16.65 4.47
N LYS A 43 -0.45 -17.94 4.51
CA LYS A 43 0.69 -18.54 3.77
C LYS A 43 0.41 -18.64 2.28
N SER A 44 -0.83 -18.89 1.86
CA SER A 44 -1.18 -18.98 0.44
C SER A 44 -1.21 -17.63 -0.27
N LEU A 45 -1.37 -16.53 0.49
CA LEU A 45 -1.40 -15.16 -0.04
C LEU A 45 -0.03 -14.57 -0.34
N VAL A 46 1.05 -15.32 -0.07
CA VAL A 46 2.42 -14.81 -0.17
C VAL A 46 3.21 -15.64 -1.17
N ASN A 47 3.72 -14.99 -2.20
CA ASN A 47 4.63 -15.59 -3.16
C ASN A 47 6.06 -15.61 -2.57
N GLU A 48 6.46 -16.74 -1.96
CA GLU A 48 7.80 -16.94 -1.37
C GLU A 48 8.76 -17.65 -2.35
N PHE A 49 10.00 -17.19 -2.41
CA PHE A 49 11.07 -17.74 -3.24
C PHE A 49 12.34 -18.02 -2.42
N LEU A 50 13.18 -18.95 -2.91
CA LEU A 50 14.55 -19.09 -2.42
C LEU A 50 15.45 -18.02 -3.05
N LEU A 51 16.26 -17.34 -2.23
CA LEU A 51 17.22 -16.35 -2.72
C LEU A 51 18.19 -16.92 -3.77
N LYS A 52 18.55 -18.20 -3.62
CA LYS A 52 19.41 -18.90 -4.59
C LYS A 52 18.75 -19.06 -5.95
N ASP A 53 17.43 -19.24 -5.98
CA ASP A 53 16.68 -19.43 -7.22
C ASP A 53 16.42 -18.09 -7.92
N LEU A 54 16.19 -17.02 -7.16
CA LEU A 54 16.15 -15.66 -7.69
C LEU A 54 17.46 -15.27 -8.38
N LYS A 55 18.60 -15.54 -7.73
CA LYS A 55 19.91 -15.29 -8.33
C LYS A 55 20.13 -16.08 -9.63
N LYS A 56 19.68 -17.34 -9.70
CA LYS A 56 19.74 -18.14 -10.93
C LYS A 56 18.85 -17.58 -12.06
N LYS A 57 17.74 -16.93 -11.70
CA LYS A 57 16.83 -16.26 -12.62
C LYS A 57 17.29 -14.85 -13.02
N GLY A 58 18.46 -14.41 -12.56
CA GLY A 58 19.01 -13.08 -12.88
C GLY A 58 18.40 -11.93 -12.08
N VAL A 59 17.70 -12.21 -10.98
CA VAL A 59 17.20 -11.17 -10.07
C VAL A 59 18.30 -10.82 -9.07
N ASP A 60 18.89 -9.65 -9.25
CA ASP A 60 19.86 -9.10 -8.31
C ASP A 60 19.16 -8.52 -7.08
N MET A 61 19.74 -8.79 -5.92
CA MET A 61 19.22 -8.33 -4.64
C MET A 61 20.24 -7.42 -3.97
N VAL A 62 19.84 -6.22 -3.62
CA VAL A 62 20.66 -5.18 -3.01
C VAL A 62 20.23 -4.92 -1.58
N TYR A 63 21.13 -4.41 -0.73
CA TYR A 63 20.77 -4.08 0.64
C TYR A 63 19.95 -2.78 0.71
N LEU A 64 18.83 -2.81 1.44
CA LEU A 64 18.04 -1.65 1.81
C LEU A 64 18.54 -1.01 3.10
N GLY A 65 18.51 0.32 3.15
CA GLY A 65 18.87 1.10 4.34
C GLY A 65 20.35 1.05 4.67
N ALA A 66 20.70 1.27 5.94
CA ALA A 66 22.08 1.15 6.38
C ALA A 66 22.51 -0.34 6.35
N GLN A 67 23.81 -0.59 6.19
CA GLN A 67 24.36 -1.96 6.18
C GLN A 67 24.13 -2.73 7.50
N LYS A 68 23.57 -2.07 8.53
CA LYS A 68 23.29 -2.67 9.85
C LYS A 68 22.02 -3.50 9.87
N GLU A 69 21.04 -3.23 9.00
CA GLU A 69 19.76 -3.96 8.95
C GLU A 69 19.91 -5.25 8.13
N ARG A 70 20.78 -5.26 7.10
CA ARG A 70 21.01 -6.39 6.16
C ARG A 70 19.71 -7.00 5.66
N ILE A 71 18.89 -6.18 5.02
CA ILE A 71 17.65 -6.58 4.38
C ILE A 71 17.88 -6.46 2.90
N LEU A 72 17.55 -7.52 2.16
CA LEU A 72 17.71 -7.53 0.72
C LEU A 72 16.43 -7.03 0.06
N CYS A 73 16.56 -6.31 -1.05
CA CYS A 73 15.47 -5.95 -1.93
C CYS A 73 15.88 -6.09 -3.38
N SER A 74 14.92 -6.36 -4.27
CA SER A 74 15.16 -6.35 -5.71
C SER A 74 15.42 -4.95 -6.27
N THR A 75 15.08 -3.89 -5.53
CA THR A 75 15.32 -2.50 -5.94
C THR A 75 15.58 -1.58 -4.73
N GLN A 76 16.27 -0.45 -4.95
CA GLN A 76 16.38 0.62 -3.96
C GLN A 76 15.26 1.66 -4.09
N GLU A 77 14.65 1.74 -5.27
CA GLU A 77 13.60 2.69 -5.62
C GLU A 77 12.59 2.00 -6.53
N ILE A 78 11.31 2.16 -6.23
CA ILE A 78 10.23 1.64 -7.06
C ILE A 78 9.90 2.70 -8.10
N HIS A 79 10.00 2.32 -9.38
CA HIS A 79 9.61 3.17 -10.50
C HIS A 79 8.52 2.47 -11.29
N PHE A 80 7.53 3.23 -11.74
CA PHE A 80 6.56 2.79 -12.73
C PHE A 80 7.11 3.09 -14.12
N GLU A 81 6.97 2.15 -15.05
CA GLU A 81 7.42 2.34 -16.43
C GLU A 81 6.49 3.30 -17.17
N GLY A 82 6.99 4.48 -17.52
CA GLY A 82 6.23 5.49 -18.25
C GLY A 82 5.15 6.18 -17.42
N GLU A 83 4.19 6.79 -18.11
CA GLU A 83 3.04 7.45 -17.49
C GLU A 83 1.95 6.43 -17.11
N ILE A 84 1.41 6.56 -15.91
CA ILE A 84 0.29 5.74 -15.42
C ILE A 84 -1.06 6.42 -15.69
N ALA A 85 -2.10 5.64 -15.96
CA ALA A 85 -3.42 6.19 -16.30
C ALA A 85 -4.12 6.81 -15.08
N VAL A 86 -4.77 7.96 -15.28
CA VAL A 86 -5.54 8.64 -14.23
C VAL A 86 -6.83 7.87 -13.93
N GLN A 87 -7.21 7.77 -12.65
CA GLN A 87 -8.37 7.00 -12.14
C GLN A 87 -8.27 5.48 -12.39
N LYS A 88 -7.05 4.94 -12.49
CA LYS A 88 -6.81 3.52 -12.70
C LYS A 88 -5.60 3.01 -11.92
N ASP A 89 -5.76 1.81 -11.36
CA ASP A 89 -4.69 1.13 -10.65
C ASP A 89 -3.54 0.75 -11.61
N SER A 90 -2.31 1.00 -11.16
CA SER A 90 -1.09 0.52 -11.78
C SER A 90 -0.25 -0.23 -10.74
N ASP A 91 0.28 -1.38 -11.14
CA ASP A 91 1.01 -2.28 -10.23
C ASP A 91 2.50 -2.36 -10.58
N CYS A 92 3.34 -2.35 -9.56
CA CYS A 92 4.78 -2.61 -9.67
C CYS A 92 5.20 -3.62 -8.61
N LYS A 93 5.95 -4.65 -9.01
CA LYS A 93 6.37 -5.73 -8.13
C LYS A 93 7.81 -5.54 -7.66
N PHE A 94 8.06 -5.85 -6.41
CA PHE A 94 9.39 -5.89 -5.83
C PHE A 94 9.49 -7.03 -4.82
N MET A 95 10.71 -7.42 -4.47
CA MET A 95 10.94 -8.55 -3.56
C MET A 95 11.74 -8.10 -2.35
N ILE A 96 11.36 -8.56 -1.16
CA ILE A 96 12.16 -8.40 0.07
C ILE A 96 12.74 -9.76 0.46
N GLY A 97 14.05 -9.79 0.70
CA GLY A 97 14.82 -10.98 1.05
C GLY A 97 15.48 -10.90 2.42
N ASN A 98 15.69 -12.06 3.02
CA ASN A 98 16.38 -12.20 4.29
C ASN A 98 17.60 -13.13 4.16
N ASP A 99 18.81 -12.59 4.30
CA ASP A 99 20.05 -13.37 4.36
C ASP A 99 20.53 -13.69 5.80
N ARG A 100 19.86 -13.14 6.82
CA ARG A 100 20.19 -13.34 8.24
C ARG A 100 19.62 -14.64 8.78
N ALA A 101 20.26 -15.15 9.85
CA ALA A 101 19.77 -16.29 10.60
C ALA A 101 18.44 -16.01 11.34
N SER A 102 18.23 -14.79 11.82
CA SER A 102 17.01 -14.40 12.53
C SER A 102 15.82 -14.27 11.59
N LEU A 103 14.64 -14.70 12.07
CA LEU A 103 13.36 -14.46 11.40
C LEU A 103 13.06 -12.96 11.39
N LEU A 104 12.79 -12.40 10.21
CA LEU A 104 12.36 -11.02 10.04
C LEU A 104 10.86 -10.97 9.84
N LYS A 105 10.19 -10.00 10.45
CA LYS A 105 8.79 -9.69 10.19
C LYS A 105 8.72 -8.31 9.54
N ILE A 106 8.23 -8.27 8.31
CA ILE A 106 8.13 -7.10 7.44
C ILE A 106 6.71 -6.57 7.48
N GLN A 107 6.55 -5.25 7.54
CA GLN A 107 5.28 -4.57 7.40
C GLN A 107 5.52 -3.26 6.66
N PHE A 108 4.59 -2.88 5.79
CA PHE A 108 4.65 -1.62 5.06
C PHE A 108 3.59 -0.66 5.56
N THR A 109 3.94 0.63 5.56
CA THR A 109 3.00 1.73 5.72
C THR A 109 3.18 2.71 4.55
N THR A 110 2.07 3.21 4.04
CA THR A 110 2.00 4.13 2.91
C THR A 110 1.46 5.48 3.37
N GLN A 111 1.75 6.53 2.59
CA GLN A 111 1.21 7.87 2.80
C GLN A 111 0.35 8.22 1.59
N ASN A 112 -0.95 8.32 1.81
CA ASN A 112 -1.93 8.65 0.78
C ASN A 112 -2.27 10.13 0.82
N ASP A 113 -2.73 10.63 -0.33
CA ASP A 113 -3.19 11.99 -0.51
C ASP A 113 -4.58 11.90 -1.14
N GLU A 114 -5.62 12.05 -0.31
CA GLU A 114 -7.02 11.76 -0.66
C GLU A 114 -7.54 12.56 -1.86
N GLU A 115 -6.85 13.65 -2.24
CA GLU A 115 -7.20 14.46 -3.41
C GLU A 115 -6.34 14.14 -4.64
N LYS A 116 -5.21 13.42 -4.48
CA LYS A 116 -4.21 13.25 -5.54
C LYS A 116 -3.90 11.82 -5.91
N PHE A 117 -3.75 10.92 -4.93
CA PHE A 117 -3.44 9.52 -5.20
C PHE A 117 -3.67 8.61 -4.00
N GLU A 118 -3.96 7.33 -4.27
CA GLU A 118 -3.92 6.25 -3.30
C GLU A 118 -2.75 5.30 -3.59
N LEU A 119 -1.98 4.95 -2.58
CA LEU A 119 -0.83 4.07 -2.63
C LEU A 119 -1.00 2.93 -1.64
N ASN A 120 -0.88 1.69 -2.13
CA ASN A 120 -1.04 0.49 -1.32
C ASN A 120 0.09 -0.51 -1.59
N VAL A 121 0.36 -1.36 -0.60
CA VAL A 121 1.30 -2.48 -0.74
C VAL A 121 0.63 -3.77 -0.33
N GLU A 122 0.66 -4.75 -1.23
CA GLU A 122 0.19 -6.09 -0.97
C GLU A 122 1.37 -7.07 -0.85
N PRO A 123 1.30 -8.04 0.08
CA PRO A 123 0.27 -8.22 1.11
C PRO A 123 0.31 -7.11 2.19
N SER A 124 -0.88 -6.62 2.58
CA SER A 124 -1.04 -5.57 3.61
C SER A 124 -0.85 -6.06 5.05
N ILE A 125 -0.87 -7.38 5.24
CA ILE A 125 -0.58 -8.02 6.52
C ILE A 125 0.93 -8.18 6.73
N PRO A 126 1.41 -8.16 7.98
CA PRO A 126 2.83 -8.39 8.23
C PRO A 126 3.28 -9.75 7.68
N VAL A 127 4.49 -9.85 7.11
CA VAL A 127 5.02 -11.08 6.53
C VAL A 127 6.29 -11.51 7.24
N SER A 128 6.35 -12.78 7.64
CA SER A 128 7.55 -13.36 8.27
C SER A 128 8.44 -14.03 7.23
N ILE A 129 9.68 -13.57 7.06
CA ILE A 129 10.63 -14.06 6.05
C ILE A 129 11.80 -14.78 6.72
N LYS A 130 11.95 -16.08 6.43
CA LYS A 130 13.02 -16.92 6.97
C LYS A 130 14.36 -16.67 6.28
N LYS A 131 15.46 -17.11 6.91
CA LYS A 131 16.79 -17.11 6.29
C LYS A 131 16.77 -17.76 4.91
N GLY A 132 17.37 -17.11 3.92
CA GLY A 132 17.53 -17.65 2.57
C GLY A 132 16.27 -17.53 1.71
N ARG A 133 15.23 -16.85 2.21
CA ARG A 133 13.95 -16.66 1.52
C ARG A 133 13.76 -15.20 1.13
N ALA A 134 12.94 -15.01 0.12
CA ALA A 134 12.42 -13.73 -0.31
C ALA A 134 10.93 -13.84 -0.57
N VAL A 135 10.23 -12.72 -0.44
CA VAL A 135 8.79 -12.60 -0.67
C VAL A 135 8.56 -11.48 -1.68
N GLU A 136 7.70 -11.73 -2.66
CA GLU A 136 7.19 -10.72 -3.58
C GLU A 136 6.10 -9.88 -2.91
N PHE A 137 6.21 -8.57 -3.12
CA PHE A 137 5.22 -7.57 -2.76
C PHE A 137 4.82 -6.80 -4.02
N THR A 138 3.58 -6.33 -4.06
CA THR A 138 3.02 -5.50 -5.13
C THR A 138 2.72 -4.12 -4.57
N VAL A 139 3.28 -3.09 -5.17
CA VAL A 139 2.87 -1.70 -4.95
C VAL A 139 1.82 -1.35 -5.98
N THR A 140 0.67 -0.87 -5.52
CA THR A 140 -0.41 -0.39 -6.37
C THR A 140 -0.57 1.11 -6.16
N ILE A 141 -0.53 1.88 -7.25
CA ILE A 141 -0.78 3.32 -7.27
C ILE A 141 -2.06 3.61 -8.05
N HIS A 142 -2.93 4.43 -7.48
CA HIS A 142 -4.15 4.93 -8.08
C HIS A 142 -4.12 6.47 -8.10
N PRO A 143 -3.68 7.10 -9.20
CA PRO A 143 -3.68 8.55 -9.33
C PRO A 143 -5.12 9.09 -9.53
N LEU A 144 -5.49 10.11 -8.76
CA LEU A 144 -6.82 10.75 -8.82
C LEU A 144 -6.83 11.97 -9.74
N CYS A 145 -5.66 12.54 -10.02
CA CYS A 145 -5.48 13.70 -10.89
C CYS A 145 -4.19 13.58 -11.72
N THR A 146 -3.87 14.62 -12.49
CA THR A 146 -2.65 14.72 -13.28
C THR A 146 -1.48 15.16 -12.39
N LEU A 147 -0.51 14.29 -12.09
CA LEU A 147 0.63 14.61 -11.22
C LEU A 147 1.91 13.84 -11.54
N GLU A 148 3.05 14.39 -11.11
CA GLU A 148 4.34 13.71 -11.01
C GLU A 148 4.86 13.86 -9.58
N LYS A 149 5.15 12.74 -8.89
CA LYS A 149 5.54 12.77 -7.47
C LYS A 149 6.48 11.61 -7.12
N THR A 150 7.31 11.87 -6.11
CA THR A 150 8.09 10.84 -5.40
C THR A 150 7.58 10.76 -3.97
N VAL A 151 7.18 9.58 -3.52
CA VAL A 151 6.65 9.34 -2.17
C VAL A 151 7.33 8.14 -1.53
N ASP A 152 7.56 8.19 -0.21
CA ASP A 152 8.24 7.11 0.50
C ASP A 152 7.24 6.10 1.09
N ILE A 153 7.42 4.82 0.78
CA ILE A 153 6.83 3.72 1.55
C ILE A 153 7.77 3.43 2.73
N THR A 154 7.22 3.28 3.94
CA THR A 154 8.03 2.88 5.11
C THR A 154 7.93 1.37 5.34
N CYS A 155 9.08 0.71 5.27
CA CYS A 155 9.28 -0.71 5.57
C CYS A 155 9.72 -0.87 7.03
N SER A 156 8.82 -1.33 7.87
CA SER A 156 9.08 -1.65 9.27
C SER A 156 9.51 -3.11 9.41
N VAL A 157 10.67 -3.31 10.04
CA VAL A 157 11.32 -4.62 10.13
C VAL A 157 11.53 -4.96 11.60
N LEU A 158 10.80 -5.95 12.07
CA LEU A 158 11.01 -6.52 13.40
C LEU A 158 11.94 -7.73 13.31
N ASN A 159 13.08 -7.62 13.98
CA ASN A 159 13.93 -8.78 14.27
C ASN A 159 13.40 -9.47 15.52
N ILE A 160 12.68 -10.58 15.34
CA ILE A 160 11.97 -11.27 16.43
C ILE A 160 12.95 -11.70 17.54
N ASN A 161 14.14 -12.15 17.16
CA ASN A 161 15.13 -12.65 18.14
C ASN A 161 15.78 -11.55 18.96
N LYS A 162 15.78 -10.30 18.46
CA LYS A 162 16.42 -9.15 19.13
C LYS A 162 15.41 -8.15 19.71
N GLY A 163 14.12 -8.33 19.42
CA GLY A 163 13.06 -7.36 19.77
C GLY A 163 13.25 -5.97 19.17
N LYS A 164 14.18 -5.79 18.22
CA LYS A 164 14.51 -4.49 17.63
C LYS A 164 13.69 -4.26 16.36
N ILE A 165 13.04 -3.11 16.30
CA ILE A 165 12.37 -2.59 15.11
C ILE A 165 13.33 -1.64 14.39
N SER A 166 13.38 -1.74 13.07
CA SER A 166 14.11 -0.82 12.19
C SER A 166 13.17 -0.37 11.08
N GLU A 167 13.21 0.90 10.72
CA GLU A 167 12.36 1.47 9.68
C GLU A 167 13.24 1.93 8.51
N ILE A 168 12.84 1.55 7.31
CA ILE A 168 13.56 1.89 6.08
C ILE A 168 12.57 2.51 5.11
N LYS A 169 12.92 3.66 4.55
CA LYS A 169 12.11 4.30 3.51
C LYS A 169 12.52 3.79 2.13
N ILE A 170 11.53 3.45 1.32
CA ILE A 170 11.70 3.04 -0.07
C ILE A 170 10.95 4.07 -0.93
N PRO A 171 11.66 4.88 -1.73
CA PRO A 171 11.03 5.86 -2.59
C PRO A 171 10.24 5.17 -3.71
N VAL A 172 9.09 5.74 -4.04
CA VAL A 172 8.21 5.34 -5.14
C VAL A 172 8.04 6.55 -6.05
N LYS A 173 8.51 6.43 -7.29
CA LYS A 173 8.38 7.46 -8.32
C LYS A 173 7.33 7.07 -9.34
N PHE A 174 6.42 7.98 -9.61
CA PHE A 174 5.39 7.82 -10.62
C PHE A 174 5.00 9.17 -11.22
N ALA A 175 4.57 9.12 -12.47
CA ALA A 175 3.97 10.23 -13.21
C ALA A 175 2.69 9.73 -13.86
N SER A 176 1.60 10.46 -13.74
CA SER A 176 0.36 10.12 -14.42
C SER A 176 0.30 10.77 -15.80
N GLU A 177 -0.55 10.22 -16.67
CA GLU A 177 -0.87 10.85 -17.94
C GLU A 177 -1.55 12.21 -17.76
N MET A 178 -1.43 13.06 -18.78
CA MET A 178 -2.20 14.30 -18.87
C MET A 178 -3.69 13.99 -19.05
N SER A 179 -4.52 14.45 -18.11
CA SER A 179 -5.97 14.23 -18.16
C SER A 179 -6.78 15.49 -17.83
N THR A 180 -8.11 15.38 -17.87
CA THR A 180 -9.01 16.45 -17.41
C THR A 180 -9.18 16.49 -15.89
N ALA A 181 -8.68 15.49 -15.16
CA ALA A 181 -8.60 15.53 -13.70
C ALA A 181 -7.34 16.32 -13.31
N LEU A 182 -7.55 17.58 -12.94
CA LEU A 182 -6.48 18.53 -12.66
C LEU A 182 -5.97 18.39 -11.23
N ASP A 183 -4.67 18.59 -11.00
CA ASP A 183 -4.13 18.72 -9.64
C ASP A 183 -4.74 19.98 -8.98
N PRO A 184 -5.44 19.85 -7.83
CA PRO A 184 -6.02 20.97 -7.11
C PRO A 184 -5.00 22.08 -6.77
N ASP A 185 -3.74 21.73 -6.52
CA ASP A 185 -2.70 22.71 -6.17
C ASP A 185 -2.28 23.60 -7.36
N GLU A 186 -2.51 23.15 -8.59
CA GLU A 186 -2.27 23.96 -9.79
C GLU A 186 -3.35 25.04 -9.99
N LEU A 187 -4.51 24.90 -9.33
CA LEU A 187 -5.66 25.81 -9.44
C LEU A 187 -5.59 26.92 -8.38
N LYS A 188 -5.05 28.08 -8.75
CA LYS A 188 -4.91 29.23 -7.83
C LYS A 188 -6.13 30.14 -7.90
N LYS A 189 -6.96 30.13 -6.86
CA LYS A 189 -8.11 31.06 -6.70
C LYS A 189 -7.60 32.47 -6.38
N GLU A 190 -8.05 33.49 -7.12
CA GLU A 190 -7.66 34.90 -6.90
C GLU A 190 -8.80 35.72 -6.27
N ARG A 191 -9.87 35.97 -7.04
CA ARG A 191 -11.01 36.77 -6.59
C ARG A 191 -12.31 36.10 -6.95
N LYS A 192 -13.31 36.20 -6.09
CA LYS A 192 -14.67 35.75 -6.35
C LYS A 192 -15.28 36.57 -7.50
N LEU A 193 -15.84 35.88 -8.49
CA LEU A 193 -16.59 36.47 -9.61
C LEU A 193 -18.09 36.43 -9.37
N GLY A 194 -18.59 35.39 -8.68
CA GLY A 194 -20.01 35.25 -8.38
C GLY A 194 -20.31 34.04 -7.52
N GLU A 195 -21.52 33.98 -6.97
CA GLU A 195 -22.04 32.84 -6.21
C GLU A 195 -23.49 32.60 -6.59
N GLY A 196 -23.87 31.33 -6.71
CA GLY A 196 -25.24 30.91 -6.94
C GLY A 196 -25.61 29.69 -6.09
N SER A 197 -26.77 29.12 -6.38
CA SER A 197 -27.25 27.89 -5.71
C SER A 197 -26.29 26.71 -5.89
N PHE A 198 -25.65 26.61 -7.06
CA PHE A 198 -24.77 25.49 -7.42
C PHE A 198 -23.34 25.60 -6.85
N GLY A 199 -22.92 26.77 -6.37
CA GLY A 199 -21.52 26.97 -5.98
C GLY A 199 -20.99 28.40 -6.14
N ILE A 200 -19.68 28.54 -5.99
CA ILE A 200 -18.94 29.80 -6.08
C ILE A 200 -18.01 29.75 -7.30
N VAL A 201 -17.98 30.84 -8.07
CA VAL A 201 -17.07 31.02 -9.20
C VAL A 201 -15.99 32.01 -8.82
N TYR A 202 -14.74 31.63 -8.99
CA TYR A 202 -13.56 32.45 -8.79
C TYR A 202 -12.88 32.73 -10.14
N LYS A 203 -12.31 33.92 -10.29
CA LYS A 203 -11.21 34.13 -11.23
C LYS A 203 -9.99 33.48 -10.61
N GLY A 204 -9.21 32.76 -11.40
CA GLY A 204 -7.98 32.16 -10.95
C GLY A 204 -6.97 32.00 -12.06
N THR A 205 -5.87 31.33 -11.73
CA THR A 205 -4.80 30.99 -12.66
C THR A 205 -4.56 29.48 -12.65
N TYR A 206 -4.44 28.89 -13.83
CA TYR A 206 -4.06 27.49 -14.05
C TYR A 206 -2.91 27.45 -15.06
N ARG A 207 -1.73 26.98 -14.63
CA ARG A 207 -0.50 26.92 -15.45
C ARG A 207 -0.21 28.24 -16.20
N GLY A 208 -0.39 29.37 -15.52
CA GLY A 208 -0.18 30.72 -16.07
C GLY A 208 -1.35 31.28 -16.88
N ASN A 209 -2.38 30.49 -17.17
CA ASN A 209 -3.57 30.94 -17.90
C ASN A 209 -4.64 31.44 -16.92
N VAL A 210 -5.24 32.58 -17.25
CA VAL A 210 -6.39 33.11 -16.50
C VAL A 210 -7.61 32.24 -16.80
N VAL A 211 -8.22 31.67 -15.77
CA VAL A 211 -9.36 30.76 -15.86
C VAL A 211 -10.48 31.14 -14.88
N ALA A 212 -11.67 30.59 -15.11
CA ALA A 212 -12.76 30.59 -14.12
C ALA A 212 -12.76 29.25 -13.38
N ILE A 213 -12.62 29.28 -12.06
CA ILE A 213 -12.64 28.09 -11.19
C ILE A 213 -14.01 28.05 -10.50
N LYS A 214 -14.80 27.01 -10.76
CA LYS A 214 -16.10 26.81 -10.14
C LYS A 214 -16.01 25.74 -9.05
N GLU A 215 -16.23 26.16 -7.82
CA GLU A 215 -16.30 25.29 -6.64
C GLU A 215 -17.77 24.95 -6.36
N MET A 216 -18.08 23.66 -6.40
CA MET A 216 -19.44 23.17 -6.17
C MET A 216 -19.69 23.08 -4.66
N LYS A 217 -20.91 23.41 -4.22
CA LYS A 217 -21.33 23.13 -2.83
C LYS A 217 -21.72 21.65 -2.74
N GLU A 218 -21.31 20.98 -1.66
CA GLU A 218 -21.89 19.67 -1.33
C GLU A 218 -23.41 19.81 -1.17
N MET A 219 -24.16 18.89 -1.79
CA MET A 219 -25.62 18.79 -1.68
C MET A 219 -26.00 17.81 -0.57
#